data_AF-A0A7J0CVY4-F1
#
_entry.id   AF-A0A7J0CVY4-F1
#
_cell.length_a   1.000
_cell.length_b   1.000
_cell.length_c   1.000
_cell.angle_alpha   90.00
_cell.angle_beta   90.00
_cell.angle_gamma   90.00
#
_symmetry.space_group_name_H-M   'P 1'
#
loop_
_entity.id
_entity.type
_entity.pdbx_description
1 polymer ?
#
loop_
_entity_poly.entity_id
_entity_poly.type
_entity_poly.pdbx_seq_one_letter_code
_entity_poly.pdbx_strand_id
1 'polypeptide(L)'
;MSALAMAILLNGMNRTEIARWTAAMIASGERMNFSALSRPTTDKHSTGGVGDKITLPLAPLVAACGAAVPQLSGRGLGHTGGTLDKLESIPGWRAHISNEEMLNVLDTTGAVICAAGDGLAPADKKLYALRDVTGTVEAIPLIASSIMSKKIAEGTGALVLDVKVGSGAFMKTIEDARELASTMVALGTDSGVRTVALLTDMSTPLGLTAGNALEVRESVEVLAGGGPQDVIDLTLALAREMLDAAGLKDADPRRRSPTAPPWTSGAG
;
A
#
# COMPACT_ATOMS: atom_id res chain seq x y z
N MET A 1 -4.60 24.20 14.72
CA MET A 1 -4.06 22.89 14.29
C MET A 1 -2.76 23.02 13.50
N SER A 2 -2.65 23.95 12.54
CA SER A 2 -1.41 24.19 11.77
C SER A 2 -0.20 24.52 12.65
N ALA A 3 -0.37 25.36 13.67
CA ALA A 3 0.69 25.66 14.64
C ALA A 3 1.21 24.41 15.39
N LEU A 4 0.32 23.48 15.74
CA LEU A 4 0.71 22.21 16.36
C LEU A 4 1.46 21.30 15.38
N ALA A 5 0.99 21.21 14.13
CA ALA A 5 1.67 20.43 13.09
C ALA A 5 3.09 20.95 12.84
N MET A 6 3.28 22.27 12.83
CA MET A 6 4.61 22.89 12.73
C MET A 6 5.47 22.59 13.97
N ALA A 7 4.89 22.66 15.17
CA ALA A 7 5.60 22.29 16.39
C ALA A 7 6.07 20.82 16.37
N ILE A 8 5.23 19.90 15.87
CA ILE A 8 5.58 18.48 15.71
C ILE A 8 6.66 18.29 14.64
N LEU A 9 6.61 19.03 13.52
CA LEU A 9 7.66 18.98 12.51
C LEU A 9 9.03 19.36 13.10
N LEU A 10 9.07 20.40 13.95
CA LEU A 10 10.31 20.93 14.51
C LEU A 10 10.84 20.14 15.72
N ASN A 11 9.96 19.52 16.50
CA ASN A 11 10.32 18.88 17.77
C ASN A 11 10.15 17.35 17.76
N GLY A 12 9.53 16.79 16.73
CA GLY A 12 9.16 15.38 16.67
C GLY A 12 8.07 14.99 17.67
N MET A 13 7.88 13.69 17.83
CA MET A 13 7.04 13.06 18.85
C MET A 13 7.72 11.78 19.32
N ASN A 14 7.58 11.44 20.59
CA ASN A 14 8.06 10.16 21.09
C ASN A 14 7.07 9.02 20.77
N ARG A 15 7.53 7.78 20.96
CA ARG A 15 6.78 6.55 20.62
C ARG A 15 5.39 6.47 21.25
N THR A 16 5.21 6.95 22.48
CA THR A 16 3.92 6.94 23.20
C THR A 16 2.98 7.98 22.64
N GLU A 17 3.49 9.16 22.30
CA GLU A 17 2.71 10.23 21.69
C GLU A 17 2.20 9.81 20.30
N ILE A 18 3.06 9.20 19.48
CA ILE A 18 2.70 8.72 18.13
C ILE A 18 1.60 7.65 18.21
N ALA A 19 1.69 6.71 19.17
CA ALA A 19 0.65 5.71 19.38
C ALA A 19 -0.70 6.33 19.77
N ARG A 20 -0.71 7.23 20.76
CA ARG A 20 -1.93 7.91 21.21
C ARG A 20 -2.56 8.75 20.10
N TRP A 21 -1.73 9.45 19.35
CA TRP A 21 -2.16 10.26 18.21
C TRP A 21 -2.78 9.41 17.10
N THR A 22 -2.14 8.29 16.74
CA THR A 22 -2.67 7.34 15.75
C THR A 22 -3.97 6.69 16.22
N ALA A 23 -4.05 6.27 17.49
CA ALA A 23 -5.27 5.70 18.07
C ALA A 23 -6.44 6.70 18.03
N ALA A 24 -6.19 7.98 18.31
CA ALA A 24 -7.20 9.02 18.21
C ALA A 24 -7.68 9.25 16.77
N MET A 25 -6.79 9.18 15.78
CA MET A 25 -7.17 9.26 14.36
C MET A 25 -8.05 8.08 13.96
N ILE A 26 -7.70 6.86 14.38
CA ILE A 26 -8.51 5.67 14.09
C ILE A 26 -9.89 5.79 14.74
N ALA A 27 -9.96 6.22 16.00
CA ALA A 27 -11.20 6.39 16.74
C ALA A 27 -12.11 7.52 16.21
N SER A 28 -11.63 8.34 15.28
CA SER A 28 -12.42 9.42 14.69
C SER A 28 -13.46 8.95 13.67
N GLY A 29 -13.41 7.69 13.24
CA GLY A 29 -14.28 7.15 12.20
C GLY A 29 -14.59 5.68 12.40
N GLU A 30 -15.00 5.06 11.29
CA GLU A 30 -15.40 3.66 11.25
C GLU A 30 -14.20 2.74 11.06
N ARG A 31 -14.41 1.45 11.33
CA ARG A 31 -13.48 0.38 10.99
C ARG A 31 -14.18 -0.64 10.11
N MET A 32 -13.49 -1.13 9.10
CA MET A 32 -13.96 -2.26 8.30
C MET A 32 -13.72 -3.57 9.05
N ASN A 33 -14.49 -4.59 8.69
CA ASN A 33 -14.34 -5.93 9.23
C ASN A 33 -14.46 -6.96 8.12
N PHE A 34 -13.41 -7.77 7.96
CA PHE A 34 -13.32 -8.85 6.97
C PHE A 34 -13.38 -10.24 7.59
N SER A 35 -13.80 -10.37 8.86
CA SER A 35 -13.87 -11.65 9.57
C SER A 35 -14.81 -12.68 8.94
N ALA A 36 -15.70 -12.26 8.03
CA ALA A 36 -16.61 -13.14 7.30
C ALA A 36 -15.95 -13.81 6.08
N LEU A 37 -14.80 -13.31 5.61
CA LEU A 37 -14.11 -13.90 4.46
C LEU A 37 -13.51 -15.25 4.83
N SER A 38 -13.54 -16.18 3.88
CA SER A 38 -12.95 -17.53 4.03
C SER A 38 -11.41 -17.56 3.92
N ARG A 39 -10.80 -16.45 3.50
CA ARG A 39 -9.37 -16.32 3.23
C ARG A 39 -8.73 -15.34 4.22
N PRO A 40 -7.47 -15.56 4.63
CA PRO A 40 -6.75 -14.55 5.41
C PRO A 40 -6.54 -13.29 4.57
N THR A 41 -6.67 -12.12 5.21
CA THR A 41 -6.50 -10.83 4.54
C THR A 41 -5.09 -10.29 4.70
N THR A 42 -4.56 -9.71 3.63
CA THR A 42 -3.30 -8.97 3.64
C THR A 42 -3.39 -7.80 2.67
N ASP A 43 -2.82 -6.67 3.06
CA ASP A 43 -2.77 -5.45 2.24
C ASP A 43 -1.33 -4.95 2.07
N LYS A 44 -1.11 -4.09 1.08
CA LYS A 44 0.17 -3.40 0.86
C LYS A 44 -0.02 -1.91 0.78
N HIS A 45 0.84 -1.15 1.46
CA HIS A 45 0.91 0.30 1.29
C HIS A 45 2.30 0.75 0.85
N SER A 46 2.36 1.65 -0.13
CA SER A 46 3.60 2.30 -0.55
C SER A 46 3.61 3.75 -0.11
N THR A 47 4.75 4.26 0.32
CA THR A 47 4.91 5.70 0.58
C THR A 47 4.87 6.56 -0.69
N GLY A 48 4.81 5.94 -1.87
CA GLY A 48 4.70 6.60 -3.17
C GLY A 48 6.04 6.77 -3.88
N GLY A 49 6.01 6.69 -5.21
CA GLY A 49 7.16 6.81 -6.09
C GLY A 49 6.78 6.87 -7.57
N VAL A 50 7.72 7.26 -8.41
CA VAL A 50 7.51 7.40 -9.86
C VAL A 50 7.53 6.01 -10.51
N GLY A 51 6.52 5.71 -11.33
CA GLY A 51 6.39 4.38 -11.96
C GLY A 51 5.99 3.26 -11.00
N ASP A 52 5.54 3.58 -9.77
CA ASP A 52 5.17 2.56 -8.78
C ASP A 52 3.79 1.94 -9.10
N LYS A 53 3.79 1.00 -10.05
CA LYS A 53 2.63 0.22 -10.50
C LYS A 53 2.39 -1.06 -9.71
N ILE A 54 3.22 -1.36 -8.72
CA ILE A 54 3.30 -2.68 -8.05
C ILE A 54 1.96 -3.21 -7.58
N THR A 55 1.05 -2.36 -7.10
CA THR A 55 -0.27 -2.79 -6.65
C THR A 55 -1.05 -3.56 -7.72
N LEU A 56 -0.90 -3.20 -9.00
CA LEU A 56 -1.64 -3.79 -10.12
C LEU A 56 -1.28 -5.27 -10.36
N PRO A 57 0.01 -5.68 -10.48
CA PRO A 57 0.36 -7.08 -10.57
C PRO A 57 0.34 -7.80 -9.22
N LEU A 58 0.58 -7.10 -8.10
CA LEU A 58 0.68 -7.71 -6.78
C LEU A 58 -0.67 -8.25 -6.27
N ALA A 59 -1.74 -7.46 -6.37
CA ALA A 59 -3.06 -7.84 -5.87
C ALA A 59 -3.58 -9.17 -6.47
N PRO A 60 -3.63 -9.35 -7.81
CA PRO A 60 -4.08 -10.62 -8.40
C PRO A 60 -3.09 -11.77 -8.14
N LEU A 61 -1.78 -11.50 -8.05
CA LEU A 61 -0.77 -12.53 -7.74
C LEU A 61 -0.99 -13.12 -6.33
N VAL A 62 -1.15 -12.26 -5.33
CA VAL A 62 -1.38 -12.68 -3.94
C VAL A 62 -2.75 -13.36 -3.78
N ALA A 63 -3.78 -12.86 -4.48
CA ALA A 63 -5.09 -13.50 -4.51
C ALA A 63 -5.06 -14.91 -5.12
N ALA A 64 -4.30 -15.10 -6.20
CA ALA A 64 -4.09 -16.41 -6.82
C ALA A 64 -3.37 -17.40 -5.90
N CYS A 65 -2.63 -16.90 -4.90
CA CYS A 65 -1.95 -17.68 -3.88
C CYS A 65 -2.82 -17.96 -2.63
N GLY A 66 -4.09 -17.54 -2.61
CA GLY A 66 -5.07 -17.94 -1.59
C GLY A 66 -5.38 -16.90 -0.51
N ALA A 67 -4.77 -15.71 -0.56
CA ALA A 67 -5.14 -14.61 0.33
C ALA A 67 -6.27 -13.74 -0.24
N ALA A 68 -6.91 -12.94 0.62
CA ALA A 68 -7.80 -11.87 0.23
C ALA A 68 -7.06 -10.52 0.31
N VAL A 69 -7.15 -9.69 -0.75
CA VAL A 69 -6.47 -8.39 -0.84
C VAL A 69 -7.48 -7.25 -0.90
N PRO A 70 -7.90 -6.68 0.25
CA PRO A 70 -8.82 -5.55 0.34
C PRO A 70 -8.10 -4.22 0.12
N GLN A 71 -7.56 -3.99 -1.07
CA GLN A 71 -6.70 -2.83 -1.33
C GLN A 71 -7.52 -1.55 -1.47
N LEU A 72 -7.55 -0.72 -0.43
CA LEU A 72 -8.00 0.65 -0.55
C LEU A 72 -6.86 1.54 -1.04
N SER A 73 -7.12 2.29 -2.11
CA SER A 73 -6.14 3.09 -2.81
C SER A 73 -6.57 4.55 -2.94
N GLY A 74 -5.57 5.42 -3.10
CA GLY A 74 -5.76 6.84 -3.35
C GLY A 74 -5.53 7.22 -4.82
N ARG A 75 -5.92 8.45 -5.13
CA ARG A 75 -5.48 9.16 -6.35
C ARG A 75 -4.09 9.76 -6.16
N GLY A 76 -3.52 10.22 -7.26
CA GLY A 76 -2.18 10.79 -7.31
C GLY A 76 -2.02 12.02 -6.43
N LEU A 77 -0.81 12.18 -5.91
CA LEU A 77 -0.36 13.32 -5.13
C LEU A 77 0.92 13.87 -5.76
N GLY A 78 0.99 15.18 -5.94
CA GLY A 78 2.13 15.83 -6.57
C GLY A 78 2.39 15.31 -8.00
N HIS A 79 3.60 14.81 -8.24
CA HIS A 79 4.09 14.40 -9.57
C HIS A 79 3.88 12.90 -9.86
N THR A 80 3.32 12.13 -8.93
CA THR A 80 3.08 10.68 -9.09
C THR A 80 1.60 10.39 -9.29
N GLY A 81 1.27 9.62 -10.33
CA GLY A 81 -0.09 9.12 -10.55
C GLY A 81 -0.48 8.06 -9.51
N GLY A 82 -1.72 8.12 -9.00
CA GLY A 82 -2.22 7.18 -8.01
C GLY A 82 -2.69 5.87 -8.65
N THR A 83 -2.80 4.81 -7.84
CA THR A 83 -3.29 3.51 -8.31
C THR A 83 -4.68 3.60 -8.94
N LEU A 84 -5.58 4.43 -8.38
CA LEU A 84 -6.92 4.62 -8.94
C LEU A 84 -6.87 5.26 -10.34
N ASP A 85 -6.03 6.28 -10.53
CA ASP A 85 -5.92 6.98 -11.82
C ASP A 85 -5.37 6.07 -12.92
N LYS A 86 -4.50 5.11 -12.55
CA LYS A 86 -4.01 4.05 -13.46
C LYS A 86 -5.17 3.16 -13.90
N LEU A 87 -5.96 2.63 -12.97
CA LEU A 87 -7.08 1.73 -13.27
C LEU A 87 -8.21 2.40 -14.04
N GLU A 88 -8.46 3.71 -13.84
CA GLU A 88 -9.44 4.48 -14.62
C GLU A 88 -9.10 4.63 -16.11
N SER A 89 -7.87 4.29 -16.51
CA SER A 89 -7.54 4.17 -17.93
C SER A 89 -8.22 2.96 -18.61
N ILE A 90 -8.73 2.00 -17.84
CA ILE A 90 -9.47 0.84 -18.32
C ILE A 90 -10.93 1.26 -18.57
N PRO A 91 -11.43 1.21 -19.82
CA PRO A 91 -12.80 1.63 -20.12
C PRO A 91 -13.85 0.90 -19.27
N GLY A 92 -14.70 1.67 -18.58
CA GLY A 92 -15.79 1.14 -17.76
C GLY A 92 -15.40 0.72 -16.34
N TRP A 93 -14.12 0.83 -15.95
CA TRP A 93 -13.71 0.56 -14.57
C TRP A 93 -14.28 1.59 -13.58
N ARG A 94 -14.64 1.16 -12.37
CA ARG A 94 -15.22 2.01 -11.32
C ARG A 94 -14.36 1.99 -10.06
N ALA A 95 -13.92 3.17 -9.59
CA ALA A 95 -13.20 3.31 -8.33
C ALA A 95 -14.09 3.16 -7.09
N HIS A 96 -15.34 3.60 -7.19
CA HIS A 96 -16.29 3.63 -6.09
C HIS A 96 -17.28 2.47 -6.23
N ILE A 97 -17.29 1.60 -5.23
CA ILE A 97 -18.21 0.47 -5.08
C ILE A 97 -18.72 0.45 -3.63
N SER A 98 -19.86 -0.19 -3.40
CA SER A 98 -20.39 -0.36 -2.04
C SER A 98 -19.57 -1.38 -1.24
N ASN A 99 -19.72 -1.38 0.09
CA ASN A 99 -19.09 -2.40 0.94
C ASN A 99 -19.57 -3.82 0.60
N GLU A 100 -20.84 -3.97 0.20
CA GLU A 100 -21.41 -5.25 -0.24
C GLU A 100 -20.77 -5.71 -1.56
N GLU A 101 -20.66 -4.82 -2.55
CA GLU A 101 -19.96 -5.11 -3.81
C GLU A 101 -18.50 -5.50 -3.55
N MET A 102 -17.82 -4.80 -2.63
CA MET A 102 -16.43 -5.08 -2.25
C MET A 102 -16.26 -6.48 -1.66
N LEU A 103 -17.11 -6.87 -0.70
CA LEU A 103 -17.07 -8.20 -0.10
C LEU A 103 -17.33 -9.29 -1.15
N ASN A 104 -18.30 -9.08 -2.04
CA ASN A 104 -18.57 -10.01 -3.13
C ASN A 104 -17.39 -10.15 -4.11
N VAL A 105 -16.71 -9.06 -4.44
CA VAL A 105 -15.47 -9.13 -5.26
C VAL A 105 -14.39 -9.91 -4.52
N LEU A 106 -14.16 -9.62 -3.24
CA LEU A 106 -13.16 -10.34 -2.44
C LEU A 106 -13.44 -11.84 -2.34
N ASP A 107 -14.69 -12.25 -2.17
CA ASP A 107 -15.06 -13.67 -2.12
C ASP A 107 -14.90 -14.36 -3.48
N THR A 108 -15.23 -13.67 -4.58
CA THR A 108 -15.22 -14.25 -5.92
C THR A 108 -13.83 -14.28 -6.56
N THR A 109 -13.06 -13.20 -6.45
CA THR A 109 -11.76 -13.04 -7.13
C THR A 109 -10.57 -13.12 -6.18
N GLY A 110 -10.77 -12.83 -4.89
CA GLY A 110 -9.71 -12.72 -3.89
C GLY A 110 -9.03 -11.35 -3.82
N ALA A 111 -9.31 -10.42 -4.73
CA ALA A 111 -8.70 -9.08 -4.69
C ALA A 111 -9.66 -8.00 -5.19
N VAL A 112 -9.65 -6.87 -4.49
CA VAL A 112 -10.34 -5.65 -4.91
C VAL A 112 -9.39 -4.47 -4.76
N ILE A 113 -9.41 -3.58 -5.75
CA ILE A 113 -8.78 -2.26 -5.65
C ILE A 113 -9.90 -1.24 -5.80
N CYS A 114 -10.09 -0.39 -4.80
CA CYS A 114 -11.13 0.63 -4.85
C CYS A 114 -10.76 1.85 -3.99
N ALA A 115 -11.55 2.91 -4.10
CA ALA A 115 -11.40 4.11 -3.28
C ALA A 115 -11.81 3.82 -1.83
N ALA A 116 -11.10 4.43 -0.88
CA ALA A 116 -11.51 4.40 0.52
C ALA A 116 -12.84 5.16 0.71
N GLY A 117 -13.73 4.62 1.55
CA GLY A 117 -14.92 5.32 1.99
C GLY A 117 -14.59 6.51 2.89
N ASP A 118 -15.45 7.53 2.91
CA ASP A 118 -15.24 8.77 3.68
C ASP A 118 -15.26 8.57 5.21
N GLY A 119 -15.74 7.42 5.69
CA GLY A 119 -15.83 7.09 7.11
C GLY A 119 -14.50 6.66 7.76
N LEU A 120 -13.46 6.33 6.97
CA LEU A 120 -12.18 5.85 7.50
C LEU A 120 -11.28 7.00 7.93
N ALA A 121 -10.96 7.05 9.23
CA ALA A 121 -10.06 8.05 9.85
C ALA A 121 -10.29 9.50 9.36
N PRO A 122 -11.52 10.07 9.48
CA PRO A 122 -11.84 11.40 8.94
C PRO A 122 -10.99 12.54 9.54
N ALA A 123 -10.44 12.36 10.75
CA ALA A 123 -9.48 13.30 11.32
C ALA A 123 -8.18 13.37 10.51
N ASP A 124 -7.68 12.23 9.99
CA ASP A 124 -6.52 12.20 9.10
C ASP A 124 -6.81 12.94 7.81
N LYS A 125 -7.96 12.70 7.15
CA LYS A 125 -8.34 13.40 5.91
C LYS A 125 -8.25 14.92 6.05
N LYS A 126 -8.79 15.47 7.15
CA LYS A 126 -8.73 16.91 7.44
C LYS A 126 -7.31 17.39 7.76
N LEU A 127 -6.56 16.63 8.56
CA LEU A 127 -5.20 17.01 8.94
C LEU A 127 -4.24 16.94 7.76
N TYR A 128 -4.35 15.92 6.91
CA TYR A 128 -3.56 15.76 5.70
C TYR A 128 -3.76 16.95 4.75
N ALA A 129 -5.01 17.33 4.48
CA ALA A 129 -5.32 18.50 3.67
C ALA A 129 -4.72 19.80 4.25
N LEU A 130 -4.71 19.94 5.58
CA LEU A 130 -4.05 21.07 6.24
C LEU A 130 -2.53 21.02 6.10
N ARG A 131 -1.91 19.85 6.24
CA ARG A 131 -0.45 19.67 6.16
C ARG A 131 0.08 20.01 4.77
N ASP A 132 -0.66 19.61 3.74
CA ASP A 132 -0.35 19.87 2.33
C ASP A 132 -0.20 21.36 2.03
N VAL A 133 -1.06 22.20 2.60
CA VAL A 133 -1.04 23.66 2.39
C VAL A 133 -0.28 24.44 3.48
N THR A 134 0.40 23.75 4.41
CA THR A 134 1.16 24.38 5.50
C THR A 134 2.62 23.95 5.57
N GLY A 135 3.10 23.15 4.62
CA GLY A 135 4.50 22.69 4.57
C GLY A 135 4.86 21.77 5.74
N THR A 136 3.90 21.00 6.26
CA THR A 136 4.10 20.10 7.41
C THR A 136 3.87 18.63 7.06
N VAL A 137 3.99 18.28 5.78
CA VAL A 137 3.86 16.89 5.31
C VAL A 137 5.04 16.04 5.78
N GLU A 138 6.26 16.58 5.79
CA GLU A 138 7.52 15.84 5.95
C GLU A 138 7.81 15.28 7.35
N ALA A 139 7.00 15.61 8.36
CA ALA A 139 7.19 15.09 9.71
C ALA A 139 6.89 13.58 9.79
N ILE A 140 7.92 12.75 10.02
CA ILE A 140 7.82 11.30 10.24
C ILE A 140 6.65 10.89 11.15
N PRO A 141 6.46 11.45 12.36
CA PRO A 141 5.36 11.05 13.22
C PRO A 141 3.98 11.28 12.58
N LEU A 142 3.82 12.37 11.80
CA LEU A 142 2.56 12.69 11.13
C LEU A 142 2.34 11.83 9.88
N ILE A 143 3.40 11.43 9.18
CA ILE A 143 3.34 10.50 8.04
C ILE A 143 2.93 9.13 8.53
N ALA A 144 3.66 8.61 9.53
CA ALA A 144 3.42 7.29 10.09
C ALA A 144 1.99 7.17 10.63
N SER A 145 1.53 8.15 11.42
CA SER A 145 0.16 8.13 11.94
C SER A 145 -0.89 8.27 10.85
N SER A 146 -0.62 9.09 9.82
CA SER A 146 -1.54 9.29 8.71
C SER A 146 -1.74 8.00 7.92
N ILE A 147 -0.65 7.34 7.52
CA ILE A 147 -0.70 6.07 6.79
C ILE A 147 -1.36 4.99 7.66
N MET A 148 -0.83 4.78 8.86
CA MET A 148 -1.25 3.66 9.70
C MET A 148 -2.67 3.80 10.22
N SER A 149 -3.15 5.01 10.52
CA SER A 149 -4.55 5.18 10.98
C SER A 149 -5.56 4.69 9.96
N LYS A 150 -5.33 4.97 8.66
CA LYS A 150 -6.15 4.44 7.56
C LYS A 150 -5.99 2.92 7.45
N LYS A 151 -4.76 2.42 7.34
CA LYS A 151 -4.50 0.98 7.14
C LYS A 151 -4.94 0.09 8.29
N ILE A 152 -4.92 0.58 9.51
CA ILE A 152 -5.48 -0.13 10.67
C ILE A 152 -7.02 -0.07 10.67
N ALA A 153 -7.62 1.07 10.28
CA ALA A 153 -9.07 1.19 10.17
C ALA A 153 -9.66 0.33 9.04
N GLU A 154 -8.88 0.04 8.00
CA GLU A 154 -9.22 -0.90 6.93
C GLU A 154 -9.39 -2.35 7.42
N GLY A 155 -8.89 -2.71 8.61
CA GLY A 155 -9.22 -4.00 9.23
C GLY A 155 -8.62 -5.24 8.55
N THR A 156 -7.58 -5.08 7.73
CA THR A 156 -6.82 -6.21 7.17
C THR A 156 -6.08 -6.98 8.27
N GLY A 157 -5.93 -8.30 8.12
CA GLY A 157 -5.25 -9.16 9.09
C GLY A 157 -3.73 -8.97 9.11
N ALA A 158 -3.16 -8.56 7.97
CA ALA A 158 -1.74 -8.27 7.81
C ALA A 158 -1.48 -7.09 6.87
N LEU A 159 -0.36 -6.41 7.09
CA LEU A 159 0.06 -5.24 6.31
C LEU A 159 1.54 -5.32 5.93
N VAL A 160 1.83 -5.12 4.65
CA VAL A 160 3.20 -4.96 4.17
C VAL A 160 3.41 -3.51 3.71
N LEU A 161 4.47 -2.88 4.20
CA LEU A 161 4.84 -1.51 3.91
C LEU A 161 6.01 -1.49 2.92
N ASP A 162 5.83 -0.77 1.84
CA ASP A 162 6.84 -0.51 0.81
C ASP A 162 7.33 0.94 0.98
N VAL A 163 8.38 1.11 1.79
CA VAL A 163 8.92 2.43 2.14
C VAL A 163 10.01 2.78 1.14
N LYS A 164 9.69 3.72 0.27
CA LYS A 164 10.60 4.18 -0.79
C LYS A 164 11.74 5.01 -0.20
N VAL A 165 12.94 4.83 -0.75
CA VAL A 165 14.16 5.53 -0.37
C VAL A 165 14.86 6.08 -1.60
N GLY A 166 15.35 7.32 -1.53
CA GLY A 166 16.19 7.91 -2.58
C GLY A 166 15.61 9.19 -3.17
N SER A 167 16.21 9.65 -4.28
CA SER A 167 15.93 10.96 -4.86
C SER A 167 14.47 11.17 -5.28
N GLY A 168 13.80 10.12 -5.76
CA GLY A 168 12.37 10.13 -6.14
C GLY A 168 11.40 9.72 -5.03
N ALA A 169 11.89 9.37 -3.83
CA ALA A 169 11.05 9.00 -2.70
C ALA A 169 10.65 10.19 -1.84
N PHE A 170 9.68 9.96 -0.96
CA PHE A 170 9.38 10.88 0.14
C PHE A 170 10.54 10.95 1.15
N MET A 171 11.16 9.80 1.48
CA MET A 171 12.33 9.71 2.35
C MET A 171 13.62 9.67 1.52
N LYS A 172 14.49 10.67 1.68
CA LYS A 172 15.71 10.80 0.86
C LYS A 172 16.86 9.93 1.36
N THR A 173 16.97 9.76 2.67
CA THR A 173 18.05 8.99 3.31
C THR A 173 17.55 7.62 3.77
N ILE A 174 18.45 6.66 3.88
CA ILE A 174 18.12 5.32 4.37
C ILE A 174 17.80 5.34 5.87
N GLU A 175 18.38 6.30 6.60
CA GLU A 175 18.13 6.55 8.02
C GLU A 175 16.67 6.97 8.26
N ASP A 176 16.20 8.00 7.56
CA ASP A 176 14.82 8.51 7.71
C ASP A 176 13.80 7.44 7.28
N ALA A 177 14.09 6.73 6.19
CA ALA A 177 13.24 5.64 5.72
C ALA A 177 13.15 4.50 6.75
N ARG A 178 14.27 4.14 7.40
CA ARG A 178 14.30 3.14 8.45
C ARG A 178 13.53 3.60 9.69
N GLU A 179 13.63 4.88 10.06
CA GLU A 179 12.87 5.45 11.16
C GLU A 179 11.36 5.42 10.86
N LEU A 180 10.95 5.86 9.68
CA LEU A 180 9.56 5.82 9.24
C LEU A 180 9.01 4.38 9.23
N ALA A 181 9.73 3.45 8.62
CA ALA A 181 9.37 2.03 8.56
C ALA A 181 9.21 1.43 9.96
N SER A 182 10.19 1.64 10.84
CA SER A 182 10.17 1.10 12.20
C SER A 182 9.01 1.68 13.02
N THR A 183 8.73 2.97 12.85
CA THR A 183 7.59 3.65 13.50
C THR A 183 6.26 3.05 13.05
N MET A 184 6.07 2.85 11.74
CA MET A 184 4.83 2.27 11.20
C MET A 184 4.65 0.79 11.60
N VAL A 185 5.71 -0.01 11.58
CA VAL A 185 5.67 -1.41 12.06
C VAL A 185 5.28 -1.47 13.54
N ALA A 186 5.83 -0.57 14.35
CA ALA A 186 5.50 -0.51 15.77
C ALA A 186 4.03 -0.10 16.02
N LEU A 187 3.48 0.83 15.23
CA LEU A 187 2.06 1.21 15.27
C LEU A 187 1.12 0.06 14.88
N GLY A 188 1.52 -0.73 13.87
CA GLY A 188 0.78 -1.93 13.48
C GLY A 188 0.74 -2.94 14.62
N THR A 189 1.90 -3.20 15.23
CA THR A 189 2.05 -4.10 16.39
C THR A 189 1.18 -3.67 17.57
N ASP A 190 1.19 -2.38 17.93
CA ASP A 190 0.33 -1.85 19.01
C ASP A 190 -1.16 -2.07 18.76
N SER A 191 -1.54 -2.07 17.48
CA SER A 191 -2.93 -2.20 17.05
C SER A 191 -3.33 -3.65 16.77
N GLY A 192 -2.45 -4.62 17.07
CA GLY A 192 -2.68 -6.03 16.84
C GLY A 192 -2.64 -6.46 15.37
N VAL A 193 -2.08 -5.63 14.48
CA VAL A 193 -1.93 -5.93 13.06
C VAL A 193 -0.52 -6.40 12.80
N ARG A 194 -0.35 -7.58 12.19
CA ARG A 194 0.98 -8.04 11.78
C ARG A 194 1.50 -7.15 10.66
N THR A 195 2.57 -6.41 10.92
CA THR A 195 3.11 -5.44 9.96
C THR A 195 4.59 -5.70 9.68
N VAL A 196 4.94 -5.72 8.41
CA VAL A 196 6.33 -5.85 7.92
C VAL A 196 6.62 -4.68 6.98
N ALA A 197 7.88 -4.24 6.92
CA ALA A 197 8.29 -3.17 6.01
C ALA A 197 9.52 -3.57 5.20
N LEU A 198 9.52 -3.21 3.92
CA LEU A 198 10.68 -3.26 3.04
C LEU A 198 11.10 -1.83 2.73
N LEU A 199 12.41 -1.59 2.76
CA LEU A 199 13.00 -0.36 2.23
C LEU A 199 13.38 -0.63 0.77
N THR A 200 12.83 0.14 -0.16
CA THR A 200 13.02 -0.11 -1.59
C THR A 200 13.51 1.14 -2.31
N ASP A 201 14.39 0.94 -3.30
CA ASP A 201 14.98 2.06 -4.03
C ASP A 201 13.93 2.80 -4.88
N MET A 202 14.07 4.11 -4.92
CA MET A 202 13.32 5.03 -5.77
C MET A 202 14.26 6.15 -6.25
N SER A 203 15.53 5.81 -6.48
CA SER A 203 16.51 6.72 -7.08
C SER A 203 16.31 6.85 -8.59
N THR A 204 15.66 5.86 -9.19
CA THR A 204 15.14 5.87 -10.56
C THR A 204 13.66 5.46 -10.57
N PRO A 205 12.87 5.89 -11.58
CA PRO A 205 11.52 5.37 -11.77
C PRO A 205 11.52 3.84 -11.81
N LEU A 206 10.53 3.23 -11.17
CA LEU A 206 10.37 1.78 -11.17
C LEU A 206 9.81 1.31 -12.52
N GLY A 207 10.42 0.30 -13.12
CA GLY A 207 10.05 -0.24 -14.44
C GLY A 207 10.45 0.68 -15.60
N LEU A 208 9.76 0.55 -16.74
CA LEU A 208 10.10 1.28 -17.97
C LEU A 208 9.06 2.34 -18.35
N THR A 209 7.99 2.45 -17.56
CA THR A 209 6.87 3.36 -17.82
C THR A 209 6.51 4.17 -16.58
N ALA A 210 6.15 5.43 -16.81
CA ALA A 210 5.56 6.33 -15.82
C ALA A 210 4.33 7.01 -16.46
N GLY A 211 3.17 6.86 -15.83
CA GLY A 211 1.88 7.35 -16.35
C GLY A 211 0.71 6.49 -15.88
N ASN A 212 -0.41 6.54 -16.61
CA ASN A 212 -1.61 5.77 -16.25
C ASN A 212 -1.73 4.50 -17.09
N ALA A 213 -2.23 4.61 -18.32
CA ALA A 213 -2.45 3.46 -19.22
C ALA A 213 -1.16 2.67 -19.53
N LEU A 214 -0.02 3.36 -19.64
CA LEU A 214 1.28 2.72 -19.89
C LEU A 214 1.69 1.79 -18.74
N GLU A 215 1.44 2.21 -17.49
CA GLU A 215 1.74 1.41 -16.31
C GLU A 215 0.77 0.24 -16.14
N VAL A 216 -0.50 0.39 -16.55
CA VAL A 216 -1.45 -0.72 -16.65
C VAL A 216 -0.96 -1.76 -17.65
N ARG A 217 -0.53 -1.33 -18.85
CA ARG A 217 0.01 -2.23 -19.88
C ARG A 217 1.23 -3.00 -19.38
N GLU A 218 2.20 -2.32 -18.77
CA GLU A 218 3.41 -2.95 -18.22
C GLU A 218 3.06 -3.94 -17.08
N SER A 219 2.04 -3.63 -16.27
CA SER A 219 1.55 -4.55 -15.22
C SER A 219 0.95 -5.84 -15.79
N VAL A 220 0.22 -5.74 -16.90
CA VAL A 220 -0.32 -6.92 -17.61
C VAL A 220 0.81 -7.74 -18.22
N GLU A 221 1.84 -7.10 -18.77
CA GLU A 221 3.03 -7.78 -19.29
C GLU A 221 3.75 -8.58 -18.19
N VAL A 222 3.91 -7.98 -17.00
CA VAL A 222 4.43 -8.67 -15.81
C VAL A 222 3.56 -9.88 -15.46
N LEU A 223 2.23 -9.74 -15.39
CA LEU A 223 1.34 -10.87 -15.11
C LEU A 223 1.38 -11.97 -16.17
N ALA A 224 1.68 -11.63 -17.42
CA ALA A 224 1.82 -12.59 -18.52
C ALA A 224 3.13 -13.39 -18.48
N GLY A 225 4.11 -12.97 -17.67
CA GLY A 225 5.42 -13.61 -17.56
C GLY A 225 6.58 -12.84 -18.19
N GLY A 226 6.36 -11.59 -18.60
CA GLY A 226 7.39 -10.69 -19.14
C GLY A 226 7.57 -9.45 -18.26
N GLY A 227 7.89 -8.31 -18.87
CA GLY A 227 8.03 -7.03 -18.19
C GLY A 227 9.40 -6.78 -17.53
N PRO A 228 9.58 -5.58 -16.94
CA PRO A 228 10.86 -5.17 -16.36
C PRO A 228 11.23 -5.99 -15.12
N GLN A 229 12.50 -6.40 -15.02
CA GLN A 229 12.98 -7.29 -13.97
C GLN A 229 12.83 -6.70 -12.56
N ASP A 230 13.04 -5.39 -12.40
CA ASP A 230 12.89 -4.67 -11.14
C ASP A 230 11.43 -4.68 -10.64
N VAL A 231 10.44 -4.56 -11.54
CA VAL A 231 9.02 -4.68 -11.21
C VAL A 231 8.67 -6.10 -10.79
N ILE A 232 9.19 -7.12 -11.50
CA ILE A 232 8.98 -8.53 -11.17
C ILE A 232 9.56 -8.84 -9.78
N ASP A 233 10.81 -8.48 -9.55
CA ASP A 233 11.54 -8.80 -8.32
C ASP A 233 10.87 -8.17 -7.10
N LEU A 234 10.47 -6.89 -7.21
CA LEU A 234 9.76 -6.21 -6.14
C LEU A 234 8.36 -6.78 -5.90
N THR A 235 7.62 -7.11 -6.96
CA THR A 235 6.30 -7.76 -6.84
C THR A 235 6.43 -9.08 -6.09
N LEU A 236 7.42 -9.91 -6.44
CA LEU A 236 7.65 -11.19 -5.78
C LEU A 236 8.15 -11.03 -4.34
N ALA A 237 8.97 -10.02 -4.06
CA ALA A 237 9.43 -9.73 -2.70
C ALA A 237 8.27 -9.35 -1.78
N LEU A 238 7.43 -8.43 -2.21
CA LEU A 238 6.25 -8.01 -1.44
C LEU A 238 5.21 -9.14 -1.33
N ALA A 239 4.99 -9.91 -2.38
CA ALA A 239 4.06 -11.04 -2.34
C ALA A 239 4.48 -12.10 -1.30
N ARG A 240 5.79 -12.41 -1.19
CA ARG A 240 6.30 -13.33 -0.16
C ARG A 240 6.00 -12.83 1.25
N GLU A 241 6.26 -11.55 1.53
CA GLU A 241 5.97 -10.96 2.84
C GLU A 241 4.46 -10.92 3.12
N MET A 242 3.63 -10.62 2.12
CA MET A 242 2.17 -10.62 2.27
C MET A 242 1.64 -12.03 2.60
N LEU A 243 2.13 -13.05 1.88
CA LEU A 243 1.72 -14.44 2.09
C LEU A 243 2.20 -14.98 3.44
N ASP A 244 3.46 -14.74 3.81
CA ASP A 244 3.96 -15.13 5.14
C ASP A 244 3.21 -14.41 6.26
N ALA A 245 2.94 -13.10 6.09
CA ALA A 245 2.18 -12.32 7.06
C ALA A 245 0.73 -12.82 7.23
N ALA A 246 0.10 -13.25 6.13
CA ALA A 246 -1.22 -13.89 6.12
C ALA A 246 -1.22 -15.35 6.63
N GLY A 247 -0.05 -15.93 6.93
CA GLY A 247 0.09 -17.32 7.40
C GLY A 247 0.12 -18.38 6.29
N LEU A 248 0.22 -17.98 5.02
CA LEU A 248 0.29 -18.86 3.86
C LEU A 248 1.75 -19.19 3.50
N LYS A 249 2.48 -19.79 4.44
CA LYS A 249 3.94 -19.99 4.36
C LYS A 249 4.41 -20.91 3.24
N ASP A 250 3.55 -21.84 2.82
CA ASP A 250 3.85 -22.80 1.75
C ASP A 250 3.46 -22.29 0.36
N ALA A 251 2.81 -21.11 0.28
CA ALA A 251 2.46 -20.49 -0.97
C ALA A 251 3.71 -19.85 -1.60
N ASP A 252 4.02 -20.25 -2.84
CA ASP A 252 5.12 -19.68 -3.61
C ASP A 252 4.55 -18.80 -4.72
N PRO A 253 4.72 -17.46 -4.66
CA PRO A 253 4.24 -16.56 -5.71
C PRO A 253 4.94 -16.76 -7.06
N ARG A 254 6.03 -17.54 -7.13
CA ARG A 254 6.64 -17.98 -8.40
C ARG A 254 5.98 -19.24 -8.97
N ARG A 255 5.35 -20.06 -8.12
CA ARG A 255 4.64 -21.26 -8.59
C ARG A 255 3.31 -20.85 -9.19
N ARG A 256 3.24 -21.05 -10.50
CA ARG A 256 2.03 -20.80 -11.27
C ARG A 256 0.91 -21.77 -10.91
N SER A 257 -0.32 -21.26 -11.00
CA SER A 257 -1.49 -22.08 -11.27
C SER A 257 -1.20 -22.95 -12.51
N PRO A 258 -1.55 -24.25 -12.52
CA PRO A 258 -1.14 -25.22 -13.55
C PRO A 258 -1.53 -24.90 -15.01
N THR A 259 -2.17 -23.76 -15.29
CA THR A 259 -2.70 -23.36 -16.60
C THR A 259 -1.93 -22.26 -17.34
N ALA A 260 -0.80 -21.74 -16.83
CA ALA A 260 -0.09 -20.61 -17.46
C ALA A 260 1.34 -20.93 -18.00
N PRO A 261 1.74 -20.41 -19.18
CA PRO A 261 2.92 -20.87 -19.96
C PRO A 261 4.27 -20.29 -19.48
N PRO A 262 5.30 -21.11 -19.14
CA PRO A 262 6.45 -20.82 -18.23
C PRO A 262 7.11 -19.44 -18.35
N TRP A 263 7.50 -18.85 -17.21
CA TRP A 263 8.44 -17.71 -17.18
C TRP A 263 9.78 -18.23 -17.71
N THR A 264 10.02 -18.08 -19.00
CA THR A 264 11.31 -18.44 -19.57
C THR A 264 12.32 -17.41 -19.07
N SER A 265 13.25 -17.85 -18.22
CA SER A 265 14.51 -17.14 -18.02
C SER A 265 15.16 -16.96 -19.38
N GLY A 266 15.13 -15.74 -19.91
CA GLY A 266 15.84 -15.38 -21.12
C GLY A 266 17.34 -15.48 -20.87
N ALA A 267 17.91 -16.62 -21.23
CA ALA A 267 19.33 -16.79 -21.49
C ALA A 267 19.45 -17.44 -22.88
N GLY A 268 19.69 -16.59 -23.88
CA GLY A 268 19.98 -16.92 -25.27
C GLY A 268 20.55 -15.67 -25.92
#